data_AF-A0A6A1UUK9-F1
#
_entry.id   AF-A0A6A1UUK9-F1
#
_cell.length_a   1.000
_cell.length_b   1.000
_cell.length_c   1.000
_cell.angle_alpha   90.00
_cell.angle_beta   90.00
_cell.angle_gamma   90.00
#
_symmetry.space_group_name_H-M   'P 1'
#
loop_
_entity.id
_entity.type
_entity.pdbx_description
1 polymer ?
#
loop_
_entity_poly.entity_id
_entity_poly.type
_entity_poly.pdbx_seq_one_letter_code
_entity_poly.pdbx_strand_id
1 'polypeptide(L)'
;AVFMRFQRKEDLAKFYEDLFYLRVLKKHVMPYCHGLTNVDFEAEVEDDILPIFRKGEEFDYGLEFVLLISSVNNASGGPAEQALSSLARLTIEFPSLIVQATQGLFELKLTIAMLLGDLP
;
A
#
# COMPACT_ATOMS: atom_id res chain seq x y z
N ALA A 1 -0.52 4.04 -5.89
CA ALA A 1 -0.40 3.74 -4.45
C ALA A 1 -1.32 2.59 -4.10
N VAL A 2 -0.91 1.75 -3.15
CA VAL A 2 -1.74 0.68 -2.56
C VAL A 2 -1.78 0.91 -1.06
N PHE A 3 -2.98 0.89 -0.49
CA PHE A 3 -3.27 1.03 0.93
C PHE A 3 -3.82 -0.30 1.41
N MET A 4 -3.28 -0.83 2.49
CA MET A 4 -3.71 -2.10 3.08
C MET A 4 -3.81 -1.95 4.58
N ARG A 5 -4.88 -2.48 5.16
CA ARG A 5 -5.10 -2.53 6.60
C ARG A 5 -4.90 -3.95 7.11
N PHE A 6 -4.12 -4.07 8.17
CA PHE A 6 -3.85 -5.30 8.90
C PHE A 6 -4.43 -5.20 10.30
N GLN A 7 -4.88 -6.34 10.83
CA GLN A 7 -5.44 -6.38 12.18
C GLN A 7 -4.37 -6.32 13.26
N ARG A 8 -3.22 -6.96 13.01
CA ARG A 8 -2.16 -7.14 14.00
C ARG A 8 -0.79 -6.92 13.35
N LYS A 9 0.20 -6.53 14.16
CA LYS A 9 1.59 -6.34 13.71
C LYS A 9 2.17 -7.63 13.14
N GLU A 10 1.80 -8.77 13.71
CA GLU A 10 2.27 -10.07 13.28
C GLU A 10 1.78 -10.42 11.87
N ASP A 11 0.60 -9.94 11.49
CA ASP A 11 0.04 -10.21 10.16
C ASP A 11 0.72 -9.35 9.09
N LEU A 12 1.08 -8.10 9.41
CA LEU A 12 1.94 -7.28 8.58
C LEU A 12 3.36 -7.87 8.44
N ALA A 13 3.94 -8.37 9.54
CA ALA A 13 5.26 -9.01 9.51
C ALA A 13 5.26 -10.25 8.60
N LYS A 14 4.25 -11.12 8.72
CA LYS A 14 4.07 -12.27 7.81
C LYS A 14 3.91 -11.84 6.36
N PHE A 15 3.20 -10.74 6.12
CA PHE A 15 3.01 -10.20 4.78
C PHE A 15 4.34 -9.74 4.15
N TYR A 16 5.22 -9.10 4.91
CA TYR A 16 6.56 -8.71 4.42
C TYR A 16 7.43 -9.91 4.02
N GLU A 17 7.30 -11.02 4.75
CA GLU A 17 8.04 -12.26 4.49
C GLU A 17 7.40 -13.13 3.41
N ASP A 18 6.21 -12.79 2.94
CA ASP A 18 5.45 -13.62 2.02
C ASP A 18 6.14 -13.71 0.63
N LEU A 19 6.50 -14.93 0.27
CA LEU A 19 7.21 -15.21 -0.98
C LEU A 19 6.38 -14.92 -2.23
N PHE A 20 5.05 -14.98 -2.13
CA PHE A 20 4.17 -14.68 -3.25
C PHE A 20 4.09 -13.16 -3.47
N TYR A 21 4.00 -12.37 -2.41
CA TYR A 21 4.11 -10.91 -2.44
C TYR A 21 5.43 -10.43 -3.03
N LEU A 22 6.55 -10.94 -2.53
CA LEU A 22 7.88 -10.60 -3.06
C LEU A 22 8.01 -10.95 -4.54
N ARG A 23 7.40 -12.08 -4.97
CA ARG A 23 7.36 -12.49 -6.38
C ARG A 23 6.51 -11.56 -7.23
N VAL A 24 5.34 -11.13 -6.73
CA VAL A 24 4.47 -10.18 -7.44
C VAL A 24 5.18 -8.85 -7.62
N LEU A 25 5.81 -8.32 -6.56
CA LEU A 25 6.61 -7.11 -6.65
C LEU A 25 7.70 -7.24 -7.72
N LYS A 26 8.53 -8.28 -7.62
CA LYS A 26 9.67 -8.46 -8.53
C LYS A 26 9.24 -8.62 -10.00
N LYS A 27 8.16 -9.36 -10.26
CA LYS A 27 7.75 -9.71 -11.63
C LYS A 27 6.84 -8.68 -12.28
N HIS A 28 5.95 -8.06 -11.51
CA HIS A 28 4.86 -7.25 -12.05
C HIS A 28 4.97 -5.77 -11.72
N VAL A 29 5.72 -5.40 -10.68
CA VAL A 29 5.84 -4.03 -10.21
C VAL A 29 7.21 -3.46 -10.60
N MET A 30 8.29 -4.02 -10.05
CA MET A 30 9.67 -3.53 -10.24
C MET A 30 10.10 -3.26 -11.70
N PRO A 31 9.67 -4.03 -12.73
CA PRO A 31 10.05 -3.74 -14.12
C PRO A 31 9.58 -2.39 -14.65
N TYR A 32 8.55 -1.79 -14.03
CA TYR A 32 7.90 -0.57 -14.50
C TYR A 32 8.03 0.59 -13.51
N CYS A 33 8.75 0.39 -12.40
CA CYS A 33 8.84 1.35 -11.31
C CYS A 33 10.25 1.96 -11.24
N HIS A 34 10.32 3.27 -11.00
CA HIS A 34 11.58 3.97 -10.76
C HIS A 34 12.03 3.83 -9.30
N GLY A 35 11.07 3.64 -8.40
CA GLY A 35 11.30 3.57 -6.97
C GLY A 35 10.04 3.12 -6.26
N LEU A 36 10.24 2.45 -5.12
CA LEU A 36 9.20 1.87 -4.31
C LEU A 36 9.48 2.23 -2.86
N THR A 37 8.51 2.87 -2.21
CA THR A 37 8.59 3.28 -0.81
C THR A 37 7.37 2.73 -0.11
N ASN A 38 7.56 2.19 1.09
CA ASN A 38 6.45 1.83 1.96
C ASN A 38 6.54 2.61 3.27
N VAL A 39 5.38 2.84 3.87
CA VAL A 39 5.23 3.40 5.21
C VAL A 39 4.16 2.58 5.92
N ASP A 40 4.47 2.12 7.12
CA ASP A 40 3.50 1.53 8.03
C ASP A 40 3.30 2.41 9.27
N PHE A 41 2.06 2.48 9.75
CA PHE A 41 1.68 3.24 10.93
C PHE A 41 0.50 2.60 11.64
N GLU A 42 0.42 2.81 12.95
CA GLU A 42 -0.75 2.45 13.74
C GLU A 42 -1.84 3.50 13.53
N ALA A 43 -3.06 3.06 13.28
CA ALA A 43 -4.21 3.93 13.06
C ALA A 43 -5.36 3.53 13.98
N GLU A 44 -5.84 4.51 14.74
CA GLU A 44 -7.07 4.44 15.51
C GLU A 44 -8.16 5.22 14.77
N VAL A 45 -9.37 4.69 14.73
CA VAL A 45 -10.54 5.37 14.18
C VAL A 45 -11.34 5.93 15.35
N GLU A 46 -11.55 7.24 15.39
CA GLU A 46 -12.40 7.87 16.40
C GLU A 46 -13.82 7.27 16.38
N ASP A 47 -14.41 7.13 17.57
CA ASP A 47 -15.70 6.48 17.85
C ASP A 47 -16.91 7.12 17.11
N ASP A 48 -16.72 8.26 16.46
CA ASP A 48 -17.75 9.03 15.77
C ASP A 48 -17.94 8.65 14.28
N ILE A 49 -17.04 7.85 13.70
CA ILE A 49 -17.22 7.34 12.33
C ILE A 49 -18.23 6.19 12.30
N LEU A 50 -19.34 6.40 11.58
CA LEU A 50 -20.40 5.39 11.41
C LEU A 50 -19.82 4.05 10.91
N PRO A 51 -20.26 2.91 11.49
CA PRO A 51 -19.81 1.57 11.11
C PRO A 51 -19.84 1.31 9.60
N ILE A 52 -20.87 1.79 8.89
CA ILE A 52 -21.03 1.58 7.43
C ILE A 52 -19.87 2.11 6.56
N PHE A 53 -19.06 3.02 7.10
CA PHE A 53 -17.84 3.53 6.43
C PHE A 53 -16.60 2.71 6.77
N ARG A 54 -16.70 1.78 7.74
CA ARG A 54 -15.66 0.84 8.16
C ARG A 54 -15.91 -0.49 7.41
N LYS A 55 -15.10 -0.85 6.41
CA LYS A 55 -15.15 -2.21 5.84
C LYS A 55 -14.32 -3.13 6.75
N GLY A 56 -14.98 -3.83 7.68
CA GLY A 56 -14.33 -4.70 8.67
C GLY A 56 -14.67 -4.33 10.12
N GLU A 57 -15.96 -4.04 10.37
CA GLU A 57 -16.58 -3.29 11.50
C GLU A 57 -16.34 -3.74 12.96
N GLU A 58 -15.21 -4.35 13.34
CA GLU A 58 -14.95 -4.70 14.76
C GLU A 58 -13.70 -4.04 15.36
N PHE A 59 -12.97 -3.20 14.61
CA PHE A 59 -11.61 -2.81 15.03
C PHE A 59 -11.38 -1.31 14.98
N ASP A 60 -11.46 -0.68 16.15
CA ASP A 60 -11.10 0.73 16.36
C ASP A 60 -9.59 0.96 16.19
N TYR A 61 -8.78 -0.11 16.24
CA TYR A 61 -7.33 -0.09 16.08
C TYR A 61 -6.85 -1.05 14.98
N GLY A 62 -5.87 -0.62 14.19
CA GLY A 62 -5.22 -1.45 13.18
C GLY A 62 -3.89 -0.88 12.70
N LEU A 63 -3.19 -1.62 11.84
CA LEU A 63 -2.03 -1.10 11.13
C LEU A 63 -2.36 -0.80 9.69
N GLU A 64 -2.02 0.40 9.28
CA GLU A 64 -2.09 0.84 7.89
C GLU A 64 -0.71 0.66 7.26
N PHE A 65 -0.71 0.08 6.07
CA PHE A 65 0.45 -0.05 5.21
C PHE A 65 0.18 0.67 3.90
N VAL A 66 1.07 1.58 3.53
CA VAL A 66 0.99 2.35 2.30
C VAL A 66 2.18 2.01 1.42
N LEU A 67 1.91 1.48 0.23
CA LEU A 67 2.88 1.26 -0.83
C LEU A 67 2.80 2.38 -1.87
N LEU A 68 3.84 3.22 -1.89
CA LEU A 68 4.06 4.23 -2.92
C LEU A 68 4.93 3.65 -4.02
N ILE A 69 4.39 3.69 -5.24
CA ILE A 69 5.02 3.16 -6.43
C ILE A 69 5.22 4.33 -7.38
N SER A 70 6.47 4.72 -7.60
CA SER A 70 6.82 5.76 -8.57
C SER A 70 7.02 5.14 -9.94
N SER A 71 6.41 5.74 -10.96
CA SER A 71 6.49 5.30 -12.35
C SER A 71 7.03 6.43 -13.21
N VAL A 72 7.66 6.08 -14.34
CA VAL A 72 8.16 7.07 -15.30
C VAL A 72 6.97 7.75 -15.99
N ASN A 73 7.04 9.07 -16.19
CA ASN A 73 5.96 9.89 -16.79
C ASN A 73 5.39 9.39 -18.13
N ASN A 74 6.05 8.45 -18.81
CA ASN A 74 5.61 7.87 -20.09
C ASN A 74 4.94 6.49 -19.93
N ALA A 75 4.67 6.04 -18.70
CA ALA A 75 4.01 4.76 -18.42
C ALA A 75 2.48 4.87 -18.32
N SER A 76 1.89 6.03 -18.64
CA SER A 76 0.46 6.13 -18.90
C SER A 76 0.15 5.32 -20.17
N GLY A 77 -0.43 4.13 -20.02
CA GLY A 77 -0.75 3.27 -21.15
C GLY A 77 -0.56 1.77 -20.95
N GLY A 78 -0.78 1.23 -19.75
CA GLY A 78 -0.91 -0.21 -19.52
C GLY A 78 -0.03 -0.80 -18.42
N PRO A 79 1.29 -0.50 -18.33
CA PRO A 79 2.16 -1.16 -17.36
C PRO A 79 1.85 -0.83 -15.89
N ALA A 80 1.51 0.43 -15.59
CA ALA A 80 1.13 0.85 -14.25
C ALA A 80 -0.20 0.20 -13.83
N GLU A 81 -1.16 0.13 -14.75
CA GLU A 81 -2.45 -0.52 -14.55
C GLU A 81 -2.30 -2.04 -14.38
N GLN A 82 -1.39 -2.69 -15.12
CA GLN A 82 -1.08 -4.11 -14.94
C GLN A 82 -0.40 -4.41 -13.60
N ALA A 83 0.51 -3.54 -13.15
CA ALA A 83 1.13 -3.63 -11.83
C ALA A 83 0.07 -3.51 -10.72
N LEU A 84 -0.81 -2.50 -10.80
CA LEU A 84 -1.93 -2.34 -9.87
C LEU A 84 -2.89 -3.52 -9.93
N SER A 85 -3.24 -4.02 -11.11
CA SER A 85 -4.11 -5.21 -11.25
C SER A 85 -3.49 -6.45 -10.59
N SER A 86 -2.18 -6.64 -10.73
CA SER A 86 -1.45 -7.75 -10.09
C SER A 86 -1.44 -7.61 -8.56
N LEU A 87 -1.25 -6.39 -8.05
CA LEU A 87 -1.34 -6.10 -6.62
C LEU A 87 -2.77 -6.28 -6.07
N ALA A 88 -3.79 -5.88 -6.82
CA ALA A 88 -5.19 -6.07 -6.43
C ALA A 88 -5.53 -7.56 -6.29
N ARG A 89 -5.12 -8.38 -7.26
CA ARG A 89 -5.30 -9.84 -7.18
C ARG A 89 -4.61 -10.40 -5.96
N LEU A 90 -3.39 -9.94 -5.67
CA LEU A 90 -2.69 -10.33 -4.47
C LEU A 90 -3.50 -10.00 -3.21
N THR A 91 -4.07 -8.80 -3.09
CA THR A 91 -4.85 -8.43 -1.90
C THR A 91 -6.08 -9.32 -1.67
N ILE A 92 -6.67 -9.86 -2.74
CA ILE A 92 -7.80 -10.80 -2.68
C ILE A 92 -7.36 -12.19 -2.18
N GLU A 93 -6.11 -12.60 -2.45
CA GLU A 93 -5.59 -13.92 -2.07
C GLU A 93 -5.16 -14.00 -0.59
N PHE A 94 -5.11 -12.88 0.13
CA PHE A 94 -4.74 -12.82 1.56
C PHE A 94 -5.88 -12.31 2.47
N PRO A 95 -7.10 -12.88 2.40
CA PRO A 95 -8.22 -12.40 3.23
C PRO A 95 -8.00 -12.67 4.73
N SER A 96 -7.06 -13.54 5.10
CA SER A 96 -6.69 -13.82 6.49
C SER A 96 -5.70 -12.83 7.09
N LEU A 97 -4.99 -12.05 6.27
CA LEU A 97 -3.99 -11.07 6.72
C LEU A 97 -4.46 -9.63 6.45
N ILE A 98 -5.03 -9.41 5.27
CA ILE A 98 -5.42 -8.08 4.77
C ILE A 98 -6.92 -7.90 4.98
N VAL A 99 -7.29 -7.03 5.91
CA VAL A 99 -8.68 -6.76 6.28
C VAL A 99 -9.34 -5.85 5.25
N GLN A 100 -8.58 -4.89 4.75
CA GLN A 100 -9.03 -3.96 3.71
C GLN A 100 -7.85 -3.63 2.80
N ALA A 101 -8.13 -3.50 1.50
CA ALA A 101 -7.17 -2.95 0.55
C ALA A 101 -7.85 -1.95 -0.37
N THR A 102 -7.15 -0.87 -0.69
CA THR A 102 -7.57 0.14 -1.66
C THR A 102 -6.38 0.54 -2.51
N GLN A 103 -6.60 0.80 -3.78
CA GLN A 103 -5.54 1.23 -4.68
C GLN A 103 -5.99 2.39 -5.53
N GLY A 104 -5.04 3.26 -5.89
CA GLY A 104 -5.31 4.44 -6.71
C GLY A 104 -4.08 4.91 -7.45
N LEU A 105 -4.31 5.52 -8.61
CA LEU A 105 -3.30 6.25 -9.37
C LEU A 105 -3.39 7.72 -8.97
N PHE A 106 -2.28 8.32 -8.58
CA PHE A 106 -2.23 9.73 -8.18
C PHE A 106 -1.06 10.40 -8.88
N GLU A 107 -1.29 11.59 -9.44
CA GLU A 107 -0.21 12.47 -9.85
C GLU A 107 0.31 13.23 -8.63
N LEU A 108 1.42 12.73 -8.07
CA LEU A 108 2.11 13.40 -6.97
C LEU A 108 3.19 14.31 -7.54
N LYS A 109 2.96 15.63 -7.48
CA LYS A 109 4.05 16.61 -7.55
C LYS A 109 4.73 16.64 -6.18
N LEU A 110 5.64 15.68 -5.95
CA LEU A 110 6.47 15.65 -4.74
C LEU A 110 7.53 16.75 -4.84
N THR A 111 7.24 17.92 -4.27
CA THR A 111 8.28 18.89 -3.90
C THR A 111 8.88 18.42 -2.57
N ILE A 112 9.93 17.61 -2.62
CA ILE A 112 10.67 17.20 -1.42
C ILE A 112 11.40 18.43 -0.89
N ALA A 113 10.75 19.20 -0.01
CA ALA A 113 11.34 20.38 0.64
C ALA A 113 11.58 20.20 2.14
N MET A 114 11.37 19.02 2.74
CA MET A 114 11.37 18.88 4.21
C MET A 114 12.00 17.60 4.80
N LEU A 115 12.89 16.90 4.09
CA LEU A 115 13.61 15.73 4.67
C LEU A 115 15.12 15.70 4.47
N LEU A 116 15.69 16.64 3.72
CA LEU A 116 17.11 16.95 3.83
C LEU A 116 17.16 18.25 4.63
N GLY A 117 17.17 18.12 5.96
CA GLY A 117 17.57 19.22 6.81
C GLY A 117 18.90 19.75 6.28
N ASP A 118 18.98 21.06 6.18
CA ASP A 118 20.23 21.78 5.93
C ASP A 118 21.36 21.10 6.71
N LEU A 119 22.24 20.40 6.00
CA LEU A 119 23.55 20.06 6.53
C LEU A 119 24.51 21.13 6.01
N PRO A 120 25.35 21.70 6.90
CA PRO A 120 26.18 22.86 6.63
C PRO A 120 27.24 22.63 5.54
#